data_AF-A0A3R8VSB8-F1
#
_entry.id   AF-A0A3R8VSB8-F1
#
_cell.length_a   1.000
_cell.length_b   1.000
_cell.length_c   1.000
_cell.angle_alpha   90.00
_cell.angle_beta   90.00
_cell.angle_gamma   90.00
#
_symmetry.space_group_name_H-M   'P 1'
#
loop_
_entity.id
_entity.type
_entity.pdbx_description
1 polymer ?
#
loop_
_entity_poly.entity_id
_entity_poly.type
_entity_poly.pdbx_seq_one_letter_code
_entity_poly.pdbx_strand_id
1 'polypeptide(L)'
;MATPTAGNQLYIVRVECRSEYAGSIASPYVPVCASSEDEASKRAVEWHGDSCKAHQDCDLIWLVSDRERDLEFRATKCLRVTDDEMDFFLSVTQGMASPLIIGKNQA
;
A
#
# COMPACT_ATOMS: atom_id res chain seq x y z
N MET A 1 -6.54 19.85 23.85
CA MET A 1 -6.60 18.38 23.82
C MET A 1 -5.55 17.91 22.83
N ALA A 2 -4.43 17.38 23.31
CA ALA A 2 -3.38 16.86 22.44
C ALA A 2 -3.85 15.51 21.89
N THR A 3 -3.95 15.38 20.57
CA THR A 3 -4.12 14.09 19.90
C THR A 3 -2.95 13.18 20.28
N PRO A 4 -3.19 11.93 20.69
CA PRO A 4 -2.09 11.01 20.96
C PRO A 4 -1.31 10.85 19.66
N THR A 5 -0.01 11.11 19.70
CA THR A 5 0.90 10.85 18.58
C THR A 5 0.77 9.36 18.25
N ALA A 6 0.00 9.05 17.22
CA ALA A 6 -0.26 7.67 16.83
C ALA A 6 1.09 7.06 16.44
N GLY A 7 1.60 6.15 17.27
CA GLY A 7 2.75 5.34 16.90
C GLY A 7 2.46 4.62 15.58
N ASN A 8 3.51 4.35 14.80
CA ASN A 8 3.34 3.62 13.55
C ASN A 8 2.62 2.28 13.80
N GLN A 9 1.67 1.97 12.94
CA GLN A 9 0.84 0.77 12.92
C GLN A 9 1.08 0.01 11.62
N LEU A 10 0.74 -1.28 11.63
CA LEU A 10 0.83 -2.14 10.48
C LEU A 10 -0.49 -2.19 9.73
N TYR A 11 -0.38 -2.15 8.42
CA TYR A 11 -1.50 -2.18 7.49
C TYR A 11 -1.20 -3.14 6.35
N ILE A 12 -2.26 -3.80 5.86
CA ILE A 12 -2.24 -4.50 4.58
C ILE A 12 -3.13 -3.71 3.62
N VAL A 13 -2.55 -3.21 2.54
CA VAL A 13 -3.24 -2.40 1.55
C VAL A 13 -3.43 -3.18 0.26
N ARG A 14 -4.67 -3.32 -0.22
CA ARG A 14 -4.94 -3.88 -1.54
C ARG A 14 -4.75 -2.81 -2.59
N VAL A 15 -3.75 -2.97 -3.45
CA VAL A 15 -3.52 -2.10 -4.60
C VAL A 15 -4.06 -2.79 -5.84
N GLU A 16 -4.93 -2.13 -6.59
CA GLU A 16 -5.40 -2.60 -7.88
C GLU A 16 -4.56 -1.97 -8.99
N CYS A 17 -3.97 -2.80 -9.84
CA CYS A 17 -3.26 -2.37 -11.05
C CYS A 17 -4.20 -2.51 -12.24
N ARG A 18 -4.44 -1.42 -12.95
CA ARG A 18 -5.31 -1.35 -14.13
C ARG A 18 -4.51 -0.84 -15.32
N SER A 19 -4.85 -1.31 -16.50
CA SER A 19 -4.45 -0.70 -17.77
C SER A 19 -5.67 -0.14 -18.48
N GLU A 20 -5.48 0.99 -19.16
CA GLU A 20 -6.53 1.58 -20.00
C GLU A 20 -7.00 0.65 -21.12
N TYR A 21 -6.11 -0.24 -21.60
CA TYR A 21 -6.41 -1.15 -22.71
C TYR A 21 -6.91 -2.53 -22.26
N ALA A 22 -6.47 -3.00 -21.10
CA ALA A 22 -6.75 -4.37 -20.63
C ALA A 22 -7.68 -4.43 -19.40
N GLY A 23 -8.05 -3.30 -18.80
CA GLY A 23 -8.82 -3.28 -17.57
C GLY A 23 -7.99 -3.69 -16.35
N SER A 24 -8.58 -4.41 -15.39
CA SER A 24 -7.86 -4.85 -14.18
C SER A 24 -6.84 -5.95 -14.52
N ILE A 25 -5.57 -5.71 -14.20
CA ILE A 25 -4.45 -6.63 -14.47
C ILE A 25 -4.12 -7.46 -13.23
N ALA A 26 -3.96 -6.80 -12.08
CA ALA A 26 -3.52 -7.44 -10.85
C ALA A 26 -4.07 -6.73 -9.62
N SER A 27 -4.06 -7.43 -8.48
CA SER A 27 -4.48 -6.86 -7.20
C SER A 27 -3.57 -7.28 -6.06
N PRO A 28 -2.30 -6.83 -6.03
CA PRO A 28 -1.39 -7.14 -4.93
C PRO A 28 -1.89 -6.63 -3.58
N TYR A 29 -1.51 -7.34 -2.53
CA TYR A 29 -1.63 -6.89 -1.15
C TYR A 29 -0.26 -6.45 -0.66
N VAL A 30 -0.18 -5.21 -0.18
CA VAL A 30 1.06 -4.51 0.13
C VAL A 30 1.13 -4.27 1.64
N PRO A 31 2.11 -4.85 2.34
CA PRO A 31 2.31 -4.60 3.77
C PRO A 31 2.98 -3.24 4.00
N VAL A 32 2.39 -2.41 4.85
CA VAL A 32 2.83 -1.03 5.10
C VAL A 32 2.85 -0.73 6.59
N CYS A 33 3.88 -0.01 7.04
CA CYS A 33 3.99 0.59 8.35
C CYS A 33 3.77 2.10 8.22
N ALA A 34 2.75 2.66 8.88
CA ALA A 34 2.36 4.08 8.77
C ALA A 34 1.63 4.57 10.03
N SER A 35 1.43 5.87 10.20
CA SER A 35 0.70 6.42 11.37
C SER A 35 -0.82 6.46 11.17
N SER A 36 -1.31 6.19 9.96
CA SER A 36 -2.75 6.21 9.62
C SER A 36 -3.06 5.38 8.37
N GLU A 37 -4.34 5.07 8.16
CA GLU A 37 -4.84 4.39 6.95
C GLU A 37 -4.61 5.21 5.67
N ASP A 38 -4.75 6.54 5.77
CA ASP A 38 -4.53 7.47 4.66
C ASP A 38 -3.06 7.43 4.21
N GLU A 39 -2.14 7.57 5.16
CA GLU A 39 -0.71 7.49 4.90
C GLU A 39 -0.31 6.09 4.39
N ALA A 40 -0.87 5.02 4.96
CA ALA A 40 -0.61 3.66 4.51
C ALA A 40 -1.02 3.46 3.04
N SER A 41 -2.22 3.93 2.69
CA SER A 41 -2.77 3.84 1.33
C SER A 41 -1.93 4.62 0.33
N LYS A 42 -1.52 5.83 0.69
CA LYS A 42 -0.62 6.66 -0.11
C LYS A 42 0.73 5.96 -0.35
N ARG A 43 1.39 5.49 0.72
CA ARG A 43 2.69 4.79 0.61
C ARG A 43 2.60 3.53 -0.24
N ALA A 44 1.50 2.78 -0.14
CA ALA A 44 1.29 1.56 -0.91
C ALA A 44 1.26 1.83 -2.43
N VAL A 45 0.60 2.90 -2.88
CA VAL A 45 0.56 3.24 -4.31
C VAL A 45 1.84 3.92 -4.78
N GLU A 46 2.49 4.74 -3.95
CA GLU A 46 3.76 5.39 -4.27
C GLU A 46 4.88 4.37 -4.54
N TRP A 47 4.86 3.23 -3.83
CA TRP A 47 5.82 2.15 -4.03
C TRP A 47 5.77 1.52 -5.43
N HIS A 48 4.60 1.54 -6.08
CA HIS A 48 4.43 0.94 -7.41
C HIS A 48 4.73 1.92 -8.56
N GLY A 49 4.79 3.22 -8.28
CA GLY A 49 4.95 4.25 -9.30
C GLY A 49 6.35 4.84 -9.36
N ASP A 50 6.96 4.81 -10.54
CA ASP A 50 8.30 5.39 -10.78
C ASP A 50 8.33 6.94 -10.62
N SER A 51 7.16 7.60 -10.57
CA SER A 51 7.02 9.07 -10.55
C SER A 51 6.72 9.70 -9.18
N CYS A 52 6.66 8.93 -8.09
CA CYS A 52 6.56 9.39 -6.69
C CYS A 52 5.47 10.42 -6.34
N LYS A 53 4.42 10.61 -7.16
CA LYS A 53 3.34 11.56 -6.86
C LYS A 53 2.00 10.86 -6.85
N ALA A 54 1.69 10.20 -5.73
CA ALA A 54 0.34 9.80 -5.45
C ALA A 54 -0.56 11.02 -5.31
N HIS A 55 -1.76 10.92 -5.87
CA HIS A 55 -2.81 11.90 -5.71
C HIS A 55 -4.10 11.19 -5.33
N GLN A 56 -5.01 11.94 -4.74
CA GLN A 56 -6.29 11.44 -4.29
C GLN A 56 -7.35 11.82 -5.33
N ASP A 57 -8.16 10.85 -5.76
CA ASP A 57 -9.25 11.08 -6.69
C ASP A 57 -10.52 11.62 -5.99
N CYS A 58 -11.59 11.81 -6.77
CA CYS A 58 -12.87 12.31 -6.28
C CYS A 58 -13.54 11.39 -5.25
N ASP A 59 -13.21 10.10 -5.26
CA ASP A 59 -13.74 9.09 -4.34
C ASP A 59 -12.85 8.91 -3.10
N LEU A 60 -11.89 9.83 -2.90
CA LEU A 60 -10.89 9.80 -1.83
C LEU A 60 -9.94 8.61 -1.91
N ILE A 61 -9.77 8.01 -3.09
CA ILE A 61 -8.87 6.88 -3.32
C ILE A 61 -7.50 7.40 -3.74
N TRP A 62 -6.45 6.92 -3.06
CA TRP A 62 -5.07 7.20 -3.46
C TRP A 62 -4.71 6.42 -4.71
N LEU A 63 -4.13 7.11 -5.70
CA LEU A 63 -3.68 6.48 -6.93
C LEU A 63 -2.41 7.11 -7.50
N VAL A 64 -1.69 6.31 -8.30
CA VAL A 64 -0.55 6.73 -9.12
C VAL A 64 -0.74 6.20 -10.54
N SER A 65 -0.53 7.07 -11.52
CA SER A 65 -0.52 6.69 -12.93
C SER A 65 0.93 6.59 -13.43
N ASP A 66 1.28 5.44 -14.00
CA ASP A 66 2.49 5.23 -14.78
C ASP A 66 2.14 5.38 -16.26
N ARG A 67 2.40 6.58 -16.80
CA ARG A 67 2.10 6.94 -18.19
C ARG A 67 3.02 6.26 -19.20
N GLU A 68 4.19 5.78 -18.79
CA GLU A 68 5.09 5.09 -19.74
C GLU A 68 4.59 3.68 -20.05
N ARG A 69 3.90 3.07 -19.09
CA ARG A 69 3.35 1.70 -19.21
C ARG A 69 1.84 1.64 -19.39
N ASP A 70 1.18 2.79 -19.46
CA ASP A 70 -0.29 2.93 -19.47
C ASP A 70 -0.96 2.15 -18.33
N LEU A 71 -0.37 2.28 -17.13
CA LEU A 71 -0.83 1.62 -15.91
C LEU A 71 -1.31 2.63 -14.86
N GLU A 72 -2.26 2.20 -14.04
CA GLU A 72 -2.75 2.95 -12.91
C GLU A 72 -2.85 2.03 -11.69
N PHE A 73 -2.32 2.49 -10.57
CA PHE A 73 -2.32 1.78 -9.28
C PHE A 73 -3.24 2.51 -8.30
N ARG A 74 -4.24 1.82 -7.76
CA ARG A 74 -5.23 2.39 -6.81
C ARG A 74 -5.26 1.65 -5.49
N ALA A 75 -5.21 2.34 -4.36
CA ALA A 75 -5.41 1.74 -3.04
C ALA A 75 -6.91 1.51 -2.78
N THR A 76 -7.38 0.28 -2.96
CA THR A 76 -8.83 -0.04 -2.89
C THR A 76 -9.30 -0.50 -1.51
N LYS A 77 -8.39 -1.01 -0.68
CA LYS A 77 -8.67 -1.42 0.70
C LYS A 77 -7.45 -1.19 1.56
N CYS A 78 -7.66 -0.75 2.80
CA CYS A 78 -6.63 -0.63 3.81
C CYS A 78 -7.13 -1.30 5.09
N LEU A 79 -6.39 -2.29 5.59
CA LEU A 79 -6.75 -3.01 6.81
C LEU A 79 -5.63 -2.86 7.83
N ARG A 80 -5.94 -2.31 8.99
CA ARG A 80 -5.02 -2.32 10.13
C ARG A 80 -4.91 -3.73 10.69
N VAL A 81 -3.68 -4.17 10.96
CA VAL A 81 -3.37 -5.49 11.50
C VAL A 81 -2.39 -5.39 12.67
N THR A 82 -2.36 -6.44 13.48
CA THR A 82 -1.35 -6.68 14.52
C THR A 82 -0.05 -7.24 13.92
N ASP A 83 1.03 -7.28 14.71
CA ASP A 83 2.29 -7.91 14.28
C ASP A 83 2.12 -9.40 13.96
N ASP A 84 1.38 -10.17 14.78
CA ASP A 84 1.14 -11.60 14.55
C ASP A 84 0.37 -11.86 13.24
N GLU A 85 -0.65 -11.04 12.95
CA GLU A 85 -1.42 -11.12 11.71
C GLU A 85 -0.58 -10.77 10.49
N MET A 86 0.31 -9.79 10.62
CA MET A 86 1.27 -9.42 9.59
C MET A 86 2.27 -10.55 9.33
N ASP A 87 2.86 -11.14 10.37
CA ASP A 87 3.80 -12.25 10.25
C ASP A 87 3.16 -13.48 9.62
N PHE A 88 1.90 -13.80 9.98
CA PHE A 88 1.14 -14.86 9.34
C PHE A 88 0.89 -14.57 7.85
N PHE A 89 0.41 -13.36 7.53
CA PHE A 89 0.17 -12.94 6.15
C PHE A 89 1.43 -13.05 5.29
N LEU A 90 2.56 -12.55 5.78
CA LEU A 90 3.85 -12.60 5.09
C LEU A 90 4.35 -14.04 4.92
N SER A 91 4.16 -14.89 5.93
CA SER A 91 4.51 -16.31 5.85
C SER A 91 3.74 -17.04 4.75
N VAL A 92 2.45 -16.75 4.60
CA VAL A 92 1.58 -17.37 3.59
C VAL A 92 1.81 -16.79 2.19
N THR A 93 2.09 -15.49 2.07
CA THR A 93 2.12 -14.79 0.77
C THR A 93 3.51 -14.57 0.19
N GLN A 94 4.54 -14.46 1.01
CA GLN A 94 5.89 -14.08 0.57
C GLN A 94 6.95 -15.18 0.75
N GLY A 95 6.63 -16.31 1.40
CA GLY A 95 7.51 -17.47 1.43
C GLY A 95 8.92 -17.17 1.98
N MET A 96 9.03 -16.95 3.30
CA MET A 96 10.25 -17.01 4.13
C MET A 96 11.48 -16.15 3.79
N ALA A 97 11.48 -15.29 2.77
CA ALA A 97 12.57 -14.33 2.56
C ALA A 97 12.19 -12.97 3.17
N SER A 98 12.98 -12.48 4.13
CA SER A 98 12.92 -11.17 4.79
C SER A 98 11.82 -10.25 4.29
N PRO A 99 10.61 -10.31 4.87
CA PRO A 99 9.44 -9.67 4.29
C PRO A 99 9.64 -8.15 4.24
N LEU A 100 9.42 -7.59 3.05
CA LEU A 100 9.54 -6.16 2.86
C LEU A 100 8.24 -5.49 3.33
N ILE A 101 8.28 -4.85 4.50
CA ILE A 101 7.20 -3.99 4.98
C ILE A 101 7.57 -2.55 4.64
N ILE A 102 6.78 -1.90 3.79
CA ILE A 102 7.05 -0.53 3.34
C ILE A 102 6.99 0.43 4.52
N GLY A 103 7.99 1.30 4.65
CA GLY A 103 8.06 2.27 5.76
C GLY A 103 8.49 1.68 7.10
N LYS A 104 8.83 0.39 7.15
CA LYS A 104 9.59 -0.23 8.26
C LYS A 104 11.05 -0.28 7.81
N ASN A 105 11.90 0.60 8.36
CA ASN A 105 13.34 0.55 8.06
C ASN A 105 13.88 -0.83 8.43
N GLN A 106 14.57 -1.50 7.51
CA GLN A 106 15.43 -2.63 7.85
C GLN A 106 16.56 -2.08 8.71
N ALA A 107 16.58 -2.47 9.99
CA ALA A 107 17.74 -2.28 10.86
C ALA A 107 18.81 -3.32 10.51
#